data_AF-A0A949W663-F1
#
_entry.id   AF-A0A949W663-F1
#
_cell.length_a   1.000
_cell.length_b   1.000
_cell.length_c   1.000
_cell.angle_alpha   90.00
_cell.angle_beta   90.00
_cell.angle_gamma   90.00
#
_symmetry.space_group_name_H-M   'P 1'
#
loop_
_entity.id
_entity.type
_entity.pdbx_description
1 polymer ?
#
loop_
_entity_poly.entity_id
_entity_poly.type
_entity_poly.pdbx_seq_one_letter_code
_entity_poly.pdbx_strand_id
1 'polypeptide(L)'
;MKVVIIGAGPAGLAAADHLQQQGHQVVVFEKGPIAAAIAHYPPYMTYFSTAPLLEIGGMPLTIPGDKPTRREYLYYLTRFVQDRHIDVRTYHLVSSIKGQKGCFTVCGETASGEEFSETAERLVVASGASGEPRRLEVPGENLPKVRYRYTEPHPYVGQKVLVVGGRNSAVESALELWRHGAQVTLSYRRDSFPDSVKYWLKPDIENRIQAGEIQAYMPSRVISIEPRSVHLSCNGKEIMLPNDFVLALTGYQPDVAFLQSMGLEVDPVSQRPSINPQTYESNVPGIFIAGVIQAGNISSEIFIENSRHHGLVIAQALAAETRSASLAP
;
A
#
# COMPACT_ATOMS: atom_id res chain seq x y z
N MET A 1 -13.14 3.95 -26.31
CA MET A 1 -13.20 4.93 -25.21
C MET A 1 -11.82 5.12 -24.61
N LYS A 2 -11.55 6.29 -24.06
CA LYS A 2 -10.32 6.59 -23.31
C LYS A 2 -10.50 6.36 -21.81
N VAL A 3 -9.65 5.55 -21.21
CA VAL A 3 -9.68 5.20 -19.78
C VAL A 3 -8.36 5.61 -19.14
N VAL A 4 -8.45 6.38 -18.05
CA VAL A 4 -7.27 6.72 -17.25
C VAL A 4 -7.25 5.88 -15.98
N ILE A 5 -6.10 5.28 -15.69
CA ILE A 5 -5.86 4.49 -14.48
C ILE A 5 -4.87 5.24 -13.59
N ILE A 6 -5.16 5.28 -12.29
CA ILE A 6 -4.33 5.97 -11.30
C ILE A 6 -3.68 4.94 -10.40
N GLY A 7 -2.38 4.73 -10.58
CA GLY A 7 -1.56 3.75 -9.87
C GLY A 7 -1.13 2.59 -10.77
N ALA A 8 0.19 2.40 -10.92
CA ALA A 8 0.80 1.31 -11.68
C ALA A 8 1.26 0.17 -10.75
N GLY A 9 0.48 -0.12 -9.71
CA GLY A 9 0.60 -1.36 -8.93
C GLY A 9 -0.02 -2.56 -9.65
N PRO A 10 0.11 -3.79 -9.12
CA PRO A 10 -0.37 -5.01 -9.78
C PRO A 10 -1.84 -4.95 -10.24
N ALA A 11 -2.73 -4.40 -9.40
CA ALA A 11 -4.15 -4.28 -9.74
C ALA A 11 -4.41 -3.27 -10.87
N GLY A 12 -3.69 -2.14 -10.89
CA GLY A 12 -3.80 -1.14 -11.96
C GLY A 12 -3.25 -1.65 -13.28
N LEU A 13 -2.13 -2.37 -13.25
CA LEU A 13 -1.54 -3.01 -14.43
C LEU A 13 -2.43 -4.13 -14.99
N ALA A 14 -3.01 -4.97 -14.12
CA ALA A 14 -3.97 -5.99 -14.55
C ALA A 14 -5.24 -5.38 -15.17
N ALA A 15 -5.74 -4.27 -14.60
CA ALA A 15 -6.84 -3.51 -15.18
C ALA A 15 -6.48 -2.93 -16.55
N ALA A 16 -5.27 -2.38 -16.71
CA ALA A 16 -4.80 -1.84 -17.97
C ALA A 16 -4.80 -2.89 -19.08
N ASP A 17 -4.20 -4.07 -18.83
CA ASP A 17 -4.14 -5.18 -19.79
C ASP A 17 -5.53 -5.64 -20.22
N HIS A 18 -6.45 -5.87 -19.27
CA HIS A 18 -7.82 -6.29 -19.60
C HIS A 18 -8.60 -5.24 -20.39
N LEU A 19 -8.46 -3.96 -20.06
CA LEU A 19 -9.15 -2.88 -20.77
C LEU A 19 -8.58 -2.67 -22.18
N GLN A 20 -7.26 -2.77 -22.35
CA GLN A 20 -6.61 -2.72 -23.67
C GLN A 20 -7.04 -3.89 -24.56
N GLN A 21 -7.15 -5.11 -24.02
CA GLN A 21 -7.64 -6.29 -24.75
C GLN A 21 -9.08 -6.12 -25.26
N GLN A 22 -9.88 -5.25 -24.63
CA GLN A 22 -11.22 -4.88 -25.10
C GLN A 22 -11.23 -3.69 -26.07
N GLY A 23 -10.07 -3.21 -26.51
CA GLY A 23 -9.94 -2.12 -27.48
C GLY A 23 -10.09 -0.71 -26.89
N HIS A 24 -10.00 -0.56 -25.57
CA HIS A 24 -9.95 0.76 -24.95
C HIS A 24 -8.56 1.41 -25.09
N GLN A 25 -8.53 2.73 -25.22
CA GLN A 25 -7.29 3.49 -25.11
C GLN A 25 -7.01 3.73 -23.62
N VAL A 26 -5.92 3.17 -23.11
CA VAL A 26 -5.62 3.18 -21.67
C VAL A 26 -4.31 3.93 -21.42
N VAL A 27 -4.32 4.84 -20.45
CA VAL A 27 -3.12 5.49 -19.92
C VAL A 27 -3.08 5.30 -18.41
N VAL A 28 -1.94 4.85 -17.88
CA VAL A 28 -1.72 4.64 -16.44
C VAL A 28 -0.80 5.74 -15.92
N PHE A 29 -1.22 6.49 -14.90
CA PHE A 29 -0.36 7.44 -14.19
C PHE A 29 0.13 6.84 -12.89
N GLU A 30 1.43 6.98 -12.61
CA GLU A 30 2.06 6.50 -11.38
C GLU A 30 2.97 7.59 -10.81
N LYS A 31 2.81 7.89 -9.52
CA LYS A 31 3.57 8.97 -8.86
C LYS A 31 5.05 8.65 -8.68
N GLY A 32 5.42 7.37 -8.70
CA GLY A 32 6.80 6.90 -8.63
C GLY A 32 7.19 6.03 -9.83
N PRO A 33 8.07 5.04 -9.64
CA PRO A 33 8.30 4.01 -10.65
C PRO A 33 7.13 3.03 -10.70
N ILE A 34 7.08 2.18 -11.74
CA ILE A 34 6.16 1.04 -11.80
C ILE A 34 6.20 0.27 -10.48
N ALA A 35 5.02 -0.06 -9.94
CA ALA A 35 4.86 -0.73 -8.66
C ALA A 35 5.56 0.00 -7.49
N ALA A 36 5.45 1.33 -7.45
CA ALA A 36 6.11 2.18 -6.44
C ALA A 36 5.97 1.67 -5.00
N ALA A 37 4.78 1.20 -4.58
CA ALA A 37 4.60 0.65 -3.24
C ALA A 37 5.54 -0.54 -2.94
N ILE A 38 5.69 -1.46 -3.90
CA ILE A 38 6.56 -2.63 -3.80
C ILE A 38 8.04 -2.22 -3.88
N ALA A 39 8.35 -1.20 -4.67
CA ALA A 39 9.69 -0.63 -4.72
C ALA A 39 10.15 -0.09 -3.35
N HIS A 40 9.24 0.24 -2.43
CA HIS A 40 9.58 0.67 -1.07
C HIS A 40 9.59 -0.46 -0.03
N TYR A 41 9.30 -1.71 -0.41
CA TYR A 41 9.43 -2.84 0.51
C TYR A 41 10.90 -3.15 0.82
N PRO A 42 11.20 -3.81 1.95
CA PRO A 42 12.55 -4.25 2.29
C PRO A 42 13.23 -4.98 1.12
N PRO A 43 14.49 -4.64 0.75
CA PRO A 43 15.16 -5.20 -0.43
C PRO A 43 15.22 -6.73 -0.44
N TYR A 44 15.39 -7.35 0.74
CA TYR A 44 15.54 -8.78 0.92
C TYR A 44 14.21 -9.49 1.25
N MET A 45 13.08 -8.81 1.10
CA MET A 45 11.77 -9.41 1.36
C MET A 45 11.46 -10.53 0.36
N THR A 46 10.96 -11.65 0.88
CA THR A 46 10.30 -12.71 0.12
C THR A 46 8.80 -12.67 0.37
N TYR A 47 8.01 -12.84 -0.68
CA TYR A 47 6.56 -12.89 -0.56
C TYR A 47 6.12 -14.14 0.21
N PHE A 48 4.98 -14.04 0.88
CA PHE A 48 4.34 -15.22 1.47
C PHE A 48 3.66 -16.09 0.41
N SER A 49 3.04 -15.43 -0.57
CA SER A 49 2.31 -16.03 -1.70
C SER A 49 3.27 -16.69 -2.68
N THR A 50 2.84 -17.79 -3.29
CA THR A 50 3.58 -18.46 -4.36
C THR A 50 3.46 -17.69 -5.68
N ALA A 51 4.37 -17.94 -6.61
CA ALA A 51 4.41 -17.26 -7.90
C ALA A 51 3.07 -17.29 -8.66
N PRO A 52 2.37 -18.43 -8.81
CA PRO A 52 1.08 -18.48 -9.52
C PRO A 52 -0.02 -17.61 -8.90
N LEU A 53 0.06 -17.30 -7.60
CA LEU A 53 -0.88 -16.42 -6.92
C LEU A 53 -0.60 -14.94 -7.16
N LEU A 54 0.59 -14.60 -7.69
CA LEU A 54 1.01 -13.22 -7.96
C LEU A 54 1.02 -12.86 -9.45
N GLU A 55 0.81 -13.83 -10.33
CA GLU A 55 0.69 -13.61 -11.78
C GLU A 55 -0.48 -12.68 -12.13
N ILE A 56 -0.30 -11.80 -13.11
CA ILE A 56 -1.31 -10.90 -13.68
C ILE A 56 -1.40 -11.11 -15.20
N GLY A 57 -2.60 -10.89 -15.78
CA GLY A 57 -2.83 -10.98 -17.22
C GLY A 57 -2.48 -12.33 -17.88
N GLY A 58 -2.42 -13.41 -17.09
CA GLY A 58 -2.01 -14.75 -17.55
C GLY A 58 -0.53 -14.85 -17.95
N MET A 59 0.31 -13.87 -17.60
CA MET A 59 1.75 -13.94 -17.84
C MET A 59 2.43 -14.74 -16.71
N PRO A 60 3.15 -15.84 -17.01
CA PRO A 60 3.80 -16.65 -15.99
C PRO A 60 4.89 -15.90 -15.21
N LEU A 61 4.96 -16.11 -13.89
CA LEU A 61 6.02 -15.60 -13.03
C LEU A 61 7.07 -16.69 -12.83
N THR A 62 8.01 -16.79 -13.76
CA THR A 62 9.06 -17.81 -13.73
C THR A 62 10.20 -17.42 -12.78
N ILE A 63 10.32 -18.15 -11.68
CA ILE A 63 11.36 -17.99 -10.65
C ILE A 63 11.95 -19.37 -10.27
N PRO A 64 13.17 -19.43 -9.69
CA PRO A 64 13.77 -20.71 -9.29
C PRO A 64 13.07 -21.39 -8.10
N GLY A 65 12.47 -20.60 -7.20
CA GLY A 65 11.74 -21.08 -6.02
C GLY A 65 10.22 -21.08 -6.21
N ASP A 66 9.48 -21.28 -5.11
CA ASP A 66 8.01 -21.21 -5.12
C ASP A 66 7.50 -19.78 -4.82
N LYS A 67 8.22 -19.02 -4.00
CA LYS A 67 7.86 -17.68 -3.55
C LYS A 67 8.83 -16.63 -4.08
N PRO A 68 8.35 -15.61 -4.79
CA PRO A 68 9.23 -14.59 -5.35
C PRO A 68 9.82 -13.70 -4.26
N THR A 69 11.01 -13.22 -4.53
CA THR A 69 11.61 -12.05 -3.87
C THR A 69 11.00 -10.76 -4.40
N ARG A 70 11.15 -9.66 -3.64
CA ARG A 70 10.82 -8.31 -4.11
C ARG A 70 11.44 -8.02 -5.48
N ARG A 71 12.72 -8.38 -5.68
CA ARG A 71 13.46 -8.13 -6.92
C ARG A 71 12.85 -8.86 -8.12
N GLU A 72 12.54 -10.15 -7.96
CA GLU A 72 11.92 -10.95 -9.03
C GLU A 72 10.55 -10.40 -9.40
N TYR A 73 9.74 -10.00 -8.42
CA TYR A 73 8.40 -9.49 -8.71
C TYR A 73 8.42 -8.09 -9.36
N LEU A 74 9.35 -7.21 -8.98
CA LEU A 74 9.54 -5.93 -9.68
C LEU A 74 9.98 -6.14 -11.14
N TYR A 75 10.88 -7.09 -11.38
CA TYR A 75 11.29 -7.44 -12.73
C TYR A 75 10.11 -7.97 -13.55
N TYR A 76 9.32 -8.86 -12.97
CA TYR A 76 8.10 -9.40 -13.57
C TYR A 76 7.10 -8.31 -13.99
N LEU A 77 6.79 -7.36 -13.10
CA LEU A 77 5.85 -6.27 -13.41
C LEU A 77 6.39 -5.33 -14.49
N THR A 78 7.71 -5.09 -14.49
CA THR A 78 8.37 -4.29 -15.54
C THR A 78 8.28 -4.99 -16.89
N ARG A 79 8.57 -6.30 -16.94
CA ARG A 79 8.41 -7.12 -18.15
C ARG A 79 6.97 -7.17 -18.62
N PHE A 80 6.01 -7.29 -17.70
CA PHE A 80 4.59 -7.27 -18.02
C PHE A 80 4.20 -5.98 -18.74
N VAL A 81 4.62 -4.81 -18.24
CA VAL A 81 4.37 -3.52 -18.89
C VAL A 81 4.99 -3.45 -20.29
N GLN A 82 6.23 -3.92 -20.44
CA GLN A 82 6.95 -3.92 -21.73
C GLN A 82 6.29 -4.86 -22.75
N ASP A 83 6.02 -6.11 -22.37
CA ASP A 83 5.50 -7.14 -23.26
C ASP A 83 4.05 -6.81 -23.70
N ARG A 84 3.27 -6.20 -22.81
CA ARG A 84 1.88 -5.77 -23.08
C ARG A 84 1.77 -4.38 -23.70
N HIS A 85 2.87 -3.64 -23.83
CA HIS A 85 2.90 -2.26 -24.35
C HIS A 85 1.89 -1.35 -23.63
N ILE A 86 1.85 -1.45 -22.29
CA ILE A 86 0.98 -0.59 -21.47
C ILE A 86 1.59 0.81 -21.40
N ASP A 87 0.82 1.85 -21.74
CA ASP A 87 1.25 3.24 -21.56
C ASP A 87 1.23 3.60 -20.07
N VAL A 88 2.41 3.56 -19.45
CA VAL A 88 2.61 3.94 -18.05
C VAL A 88 3.45 5.21 -17.96
N ARG A 89 2.83 6.29 -17.53
CA ARG A 89 3.47 7.57 -17.22
C ARG A 89 3.92 7.58 -15.76
N THR A 90 5.14 7.09 -15.54
CA THR A 90 5.81 7.10 -14.22
C THR A 90 6.20 8.50 -13.79
N TYR A 91 6.39 8.71 -12.49
CA TYR A 91 6.72 10.01 -11.89
C TYR A 91 5.70 11.12 -12.23
N HIS A 92 4.43 10.75 -12.39
CA HIS A 92 3.30 11.66 -12.59
C HIS A 92 2.32 11.50 -11.43
N LEU A 93 2.30 12.48 -10.53
CA LEU A 93 1.35 12.52 -9.43
C LEU A 93 0.04 13.13 -9.92
N VAL A 94 -1.02 12.33 -9.96
CA VAL A 94 -2.39 12.86 -10.14
C VAL A 94 -2.83 13.52 -8.83
N SER A 95 -3.17 14.81 -8.91
CA SER A 95 -3.54 15.62 -7.74
C SER A 95 -5.00 16.04 -7.74
N SER A 96 -5.66 16.10 -8.91
CA SER A 96 -7.08 16.43 -8.99
C SER A 96 -7.78 15.77 -10.17
N ILE A 97 -9.07 15.51 -9.99
CA ILE A 97 -9.96 15.03 -11.04
C ILE A 97 -11.23 15.86 -11.01
N LYS A 98 -11.68 16.30 -12.18
CA LYS A 98 -12.92 17.05 -12.36
C LYS A 98 -13.75 16.46 -13.50
N GLY A 99 -15.03 16.82 -13.54
CA GLY A 99 -15.94 16.42 -14.60
C GLY A 99 -16.83 15.24 -14.22
N GLN A 100 -17.32 14.53 -15.22
CA GLN A 100 -18.31 13.47 -15.07
C GLN A 100 -18.09 12.36 -16.10
N LYS A 101 -18.82 11.25 -15.96
CA LYS A 101 -18.82 10.12 -16.91
C LYS A 101 -18.85 10.60 -18.36
N GLY A 102 -17.87 10.16 -19.16
CA GLY A 102 -17.71 10.55 -20.57
C GLY A 102 -16.85 11.81 -20.79
N CYS A 103 -16.57 12.61 -19.77
CA CYS A 103 -15.73 13.81 -19.87
C CYS A 103 -15.10 14.17 -18.50
N PHE A 104 -14.15 13.35 -18.07
CA PHE A 104 -13.26 13.65 -16.95
C PHE A 104 -12.01 14.39 -17.42
N THR A 105 -11.49 15.25 -16.55
CA THR A 105 -10.18 15.88 -16.69
C THR A 105 -9.33 15.50 -15.47
N VAL A 106 -8.21 14.83 -15.73
CA VAL A 106 -7.24 14.39 -14.74
C VAL A 106 -6.05 15.34 -14.77
N CYS A 107 -5.75 16.01 -13.66
CA CYS A 107 -4.63 16.93 -13.57
C CYS A 107 -3.62 16.48 -12.51
N GLY A 108 -2.38 16.87 -12.70
CA GLY A 108 -1.29 16.48 -11.82
C GLY A 108 0.00 17.22 -12.13
N GLU A 109 1.07 16.74 -11.50
CA GLU A 109 2.42 17.25 -11.69
C GLU A 109 3.40 16.09 -11.96
N THR A 110 4.41 16.35 -12.77
CA THR A 110 5.55 15.44 -12.94
C THR A 110 6.54 15.61 -11.78
N ALA A 111 7.49 14.68 -11.61
CA ALA A 111 8.56 14.83 -10.63
C ALA A 111 9.47 16.06 -10.87
N SER A 112 9.41 16.67 -12.06
CA SER A 112 10.11 17.93 -12.36
C SER A 112 9.32 19.18 -11.97
N GLY A 113 8.07 19.03 -11.51
CA GLY A 113 7.15 20.12 -11.19
C GLY A 113 6.36 20.65 -12.39
N GLU A 114 6.47 20.02 -13.56
CA GLU A 114 5.64 20.37 -14.72
C GLU A 114 4.20 19.90 -14.51
N GLU A 115 3.23 20.81 -14.66
CA GLU A 115 1.81 20.47 -14.61
C GLU A 115 1.37 19.74 -15.88
N PHE A 116 0.47 18.76 -15.73
CA PHE A 116 -0.16 18.08 -16.85
C PHE A 116 -1.68 17.98 -16.70
N SER A 117 -2.35 17.78 -17.82
CA SER A 117 -3.79 17.48 -17.87
C SER A 117 -4.09 16.42 -18.93
N GLU A 118 -4.97 15.49 -18.61
CA GLU A 118 -5.38 14.38 -19.48
C GLU A 118 -6.90 14.20 -19.43
N THR A 119 -7.55 14.11 -20.59
CA THR A 119 -8.98 13.81 -20.67
C THR A 119 -9.24 12.31 -20.58
N ALA A 120 -10.37 11.91 -19.98
CA ALA A 120 -10.79 10.51 -19.91
C ALA A 120 -12.32 10.38 -19.96
N GLU A 121 -12.83 9.27 -20.48
CA GLU A 121 -14.26 8.96 -20.43
C GLU A 121 -14.61 8.12 -19.20
N ARG A 122 -13.67 7.32 -18.71
CA ARG A 122 -13.76 6.48 -17.52
C ARG A 122 -12.46 6.56 -16.73
N LEU A 123 -12.56 6.31 -15.43
CA LEU A 123 -11.43 6.30 -14.51
C LEU A 123 -11.36 4.98 -13.75
N VAL A 124 -10.16 4.48 -13.51
CA VAL A 124 -9.89 3.40 -12.56
C VAL A 124 -8.92 3.89 -11.50
N VAL A 125 -9.37 3.98 -10.26
CA VAL A 125 -8.54 4.36 -9.12
C VAL A 125 -7.92 3.09 -8.53
N ALA A 126 -6.61 2.94 -8.72
CA ALA A 126 -5.81 1.80 -8.28
C ALA A 126 -4.60 2.24 -7.42
N SER A 127 -4.75 3.36 -6.70
CA SER A 127 -3.69 4.02 -5.92
C SER A 127 -3.23 3.24 -4.68
N GLY A 128 -3.97 2.20 -4.30
CA GLY A 128 -3.67 1.34 -3.15
C GLY A 128 -3.85 2.06 -1.79
N ALA A 129 -3.46 1.39 -0.71
CA ALA A 129 -3.63 1.86 0.66
C ALA A 129 -2.31 2.06 1.40
N SER A 130 -1.19 2.02 0.67
CA SER A 130 0.18 2.12 1.22
C SER A 130 0.80 3.51 1.04
N GLY A 131 0.02 4.48 0.58
CA GLY A 131 0.47 5.85 0.31
C GLY A 131 0.88 6.57 1.58
N GLU A 132 -0.07 6.73 2.50
CA GLU A 132 0.11 7.53 3.72
C GLU A 132 0.28 6.65 4.96
N PRO A 133 1.37 6.83 5.72
CA PRO A 133 1.52 6.14 6.99
C PRO A 133 0.57 6.72 8.05
N ARG A 134 0.11 5.87 8.97
CA ARG A 134 -0.65 6.34 10.14
C ARG A 134 0.28 7.07 11.09
N ARG A 135 0.17 8.38 11.11
CA ARG A 135 0.98 9.26 11.96
C ARG A 135 0.74 8.94 13.44
N LEU A 136 1.80 9.05 14.24
CA LEU A 136 1.77 9.03 15.70
C LEU A 136 1.10 10.29 16.27
N GLU A 137 1.15 11.41 15.54
CA GLU A 137 0.55 12.69 15.94
C GLU A 137 1.09 13.21 17.28
N VAL A 138 2.41 13.09 17.46
CA VAL A 138 3.13 13.50 18.68
C VAL A 138 4.22 14.54 18.40
N PRO A 139 4.57 15.38 19.38
CA PRO A 139 5.74 16.25 19.28
C PRO A 139 7.01 15.45 18.93
N GLY A 140 7.76 15.96 17.95
CA GLY A 140 9.03 15.36 17.50
C GLY A 140 8.90 14.20 16.51
N GLU A 141 7.69 13.83 16.11
CA GLU A 141 7.45 12.82 15.06
C GLU A 141 8.12 13.14 13.71
N ASN A 142 8.33 14.42 13.41
CA ASN A 142 9.02 14.87 12.19
C ASN A 142 10.55 14.87 12.28
N LEU A 143 11.13 14.43 13.40
CA LEU A 143 12.59 14.41 13.56
C LEU A 143 13.24 13.45 12.54
N PRO A 144 14.45 13.76 12.04
CA PRO A 144 15.17 12.91 11.08
C PRO A 144 15.52 11.50 11.57
N LYS A 145 15.24 11.14 12.83
CA LYS A 145 15.40 9.78 13.38
C LYS A 145 14.14 8.91 13.28
N VAL A 146 13.00 9.52 12.94
CA VAL A 146 11.72 8.84 12.85
C VAL A 146 11.49 8.38 11.42
N ARG A 147 11.14 7.10 11.26
CA ARG A 147 10.84 6.48 9.96
C ARG A 147 9.53 5.72 10.06
N TYR A 148 8.70 5.85 9.04
CA TYR A 148 7.45 5.10 8.89
C TYR A 148 7.60 3.81 8.06
N ARG A 149 8.80 3.59 7.53
CA ARG A 149 9.15 2.45 6.69
C ARG A 149 10.44 1.82 7.23
N TYR A 150 10.43 0.50 7.31
CA TYR A 150 11.63 -0.29 7.52
C TYR A 150 12.20 -0.70 6.16
N THR A 151 13.53 -0.67 6.02
CA THR A 151 14.23 -1.02 4.79
C THR A 151 15.14 -2.23 5.03
N GLU A 152 16.16 -2.07 5.88
CA GLU A 152 17.14 -3.11 6.20
C GLU A 152 17.74 -2.83 7.59
N PRO A 153 18.39 -3.82 8.23
CA PRO A 153 18.77 -3.70 9.63
C PRO A 153 20.14 -3.04 9.82
N HIS A 154 20.98 -3.05 8.78
CA HIS A 154 22.39 -2.64 8.88
C HIS A 154 22.62 -1.22 9.41
N PRO A 155 21.83 -0.19 9.02
CA PRO A 155 21.97 1.16 9.59
C PRO A 155 21.73 1.25 11.11
N TYR A 156 21.13 0.22 11.71
CA TYR A 156 20.68 0.22 13.10
C TYR A 156 21.55 -0.65 14.02
N VAL A 157 22.63 -1.25 13.50
CA VAL A 157 23.54 -2.10 14.29
C VAL A 157 24.12 -1.31 15.46
N GLY A 158 23.99 -1.84 16.67
CA GLY A 158 24.45 -1.20 17.91
C GLY A 158 23.59 -0.02 18.40
N GLN A 159 22.57 0.40 17.65
CA GLN A 159 21.73 1.55 17.98
C GLN A 159 20.55 1.17 18.88
N LYS A 160 20.03 2.13 19.64
CA LYS A 160 18.78 1.99 20.41
C LYS A 160 17.58 2.34 19.54
N VAL A 161 16.84 1.32 19.14
CA VAL A 161 15.71 1.47 18.20
C VAL A 161 14.39 1.21 18.91
N LEU A 162 13.50 2.18 18.86
CA LEU A 162 12.10 2.01 19.26
C LEU A 162 11.30 1.56 18.04
N VAL A 163 10.70 0.37 18.09
CA VAL A 163 9.71 -0.09 17.10
C VAL A 163 8.31 0.15 17.67
N VAL A 164 7.51 0.94 16.97
CA VAL A 164 6.12 1.26 17.37
C VAL A 164 5.14 0.47 16.51
N GLY A 165 4.37 -0.41 17.13
CA GLY A 165 3.41 -1.28 16.45
C GLY A 165 3.47 -2.73 16.95
N GLY A 166 2.50 -3.54 16.54
CA GLY A 166 2.39 -4.94 16.99
C GLY A 166 1.73 -5.87 15.97
N ARG A 167 1.80 -5.52 14.68
CA ARG A 167 1.40 -6.39 13.57
C ARG A 167 2.63 -6.91 12.83
N ASN A 168 2.44 -7.71 11.78
CA ASN A 168 3.52 -8.36 11.02
C ASN A 168 4.72 -7.46 10.74
N SER A 169 4.53 -6.26 10.17
CA SER A 169 5.65 -5.37 9.86
C SER A 169 6.47 -4.98 11.09
N ALA A 170 5.81 -4.65 12.20
CA ALA A 170 6.49 -4.26 13.45
C ALA A 170 7.22 -5.45 14.08
N VAL A 171 6.56 -6.61 14.15
CA VAL A 171 7.12 -7.83 14.73
C VAL A 171 8.31 -8.35 13.92
N GLU A 172 8.16 -8.43 12.60
CA GLU A 172 9.20 -8.90 11.68
C GLU A 172 10.41 -7.97 11.72
N SER A 173 10.20 -6.65 11.67
CA SER A 173 11.30 -5.67 11.76
C SER A 173 11.99 -5.71 13.12
N ALA A 174 11.25 -5.86 14.23
CA ALA A 174 11.85 -5.94 15.57
C ALA A 174 12.76 -7.17 15.72
N LEU A 175 12.30 -8.33 15.24
CA LEU A 175 13.09 -9.56 15.23
C LEU A 175 14.32 -9.43 14.33
N GLU A 176 14.17 -8.85 13.14
CA GLU A 176 15.27 -8.66 12.20
C GLU A 176 16.34 -7.71 12.75
N LEU A 177 15.93 -6.56 13.28
CA LEU A 177 16.82 -5.60 13.94
C LEU A 177 17.60 -6.24 15.10
N TRP A 178 16.90 -6.96 15.98
CA TRP A 178 17.51 -7.63 17.12
C TRP A 178 18.56 -8.66 16.67
N ARG A 179 18.23 -9.50 15.68
CA ARG A 179 19.18 -10.50 15.12
C ARG A 179 20.44 -9.88 14.54
N HIS A 180 20.36 -8.64 14.06
CA HIS A 180 21.49 -7.92 13.49
C HIS A 180 22.17 -6.98 14.50
N GLY A 181 21.87 -7.11 15.79
CA GLY A 181 22.59 -6.42 16.86
C GLY A 181 22.12 -5.01 17.19
N ALA A 182 20.90 -4.63 16.79
CA ALA A 182 20.25 -3.43 17.32
C ALA A 182 19.71 -3.70 18.75
N GLN A 183 19.72 -2.67 19.59
CA GLN A 183 19.06 -2.70 20.90
C GLN A 183 17.59 -2.30 20.71
N VAL A 184 16.72 -3.31 20.63
CA VAL A 184 15.32 -3.10 20.26
C VAL A 184 14.43 -2.93 21.49
N THR A 185 13.64 -1.86 21.48
CA THR A 185 12.48 -1.68 22.36
C THR A 185 11.21 -1.66 21.53
N LEU A 186 10.20 -2.43 21.93
CA LEU A 186 8.88 -2.44 21.30
C LEU A 186 7.89 -1.61 22.12
N SER A 187 7.13 -0.74 21.46
CA SER A 187 5.96 -0.07 22.02
C SER A 187 4.71 -0.48 21.25
N TYR A 188 3.73 -1.05 21.94
CA TYR A 188 2.47 -1.42 21.32
C TYR A 188 1.28 -1.09 22.22
N ARG A 189 0.26 -0.48 21.61
CA ARG A 189 -0.93 0.06 22.31
C ARG A 189 -1.87 -0.98 22.88
N ARG A 190 -1.67 -2.27 22.58
CA ARG A 190 -2.47 -3.38 23.10
C ARG A 190 -1.63 -4.19 24.08
N ASP A 191 -2.32 -5.00 24.87
CA ASP A 191 -1.75 -5.92 25.85
C ASP A 191 -1.11 -7.17 25.21
N SER A 192 -1.52 -7.52 23.99
CA SER A 192 -1.13 -8.76 23.32
C SER A 192 -1.04 -8.61 21.80
N PHE A 193 -0.18 -9.42 21.16
CA PHE A 193 -0.11 -9.50 19.70
C PHE A 193 -1.37 -10.18 19.14
N PRO A 194 -1.99 -9.61 18.09
CA PRO A 194 -3.19 -10.19 17.50
C PRO A 194 -2.86 -11.51 16.78
N ASP A 195 -3.85 -12.39 16.66
CA ASP A 195 -3.70 -13.70 15.97
C ASP A 195 -3.44 -13.60 14.47
N SER A 196 -3.62 -12.40 13.90
CA SER A 196 -3.24 -12.10 12.52
C SER A 196 -1.73 -11.90 12.32
N VAL A 197 -0.93 -11.85 13.40
CA VAL A 197 0.52 -11.99 13.29
C VAL A 197 0.84 -13.43 12.87
N LYS A 198 1.67 -13.56 11.83
CA LYS A 198 2.09 -14.86 11.27
C LYS A 198 2.46 -15.85 12.38
N TYR A 199 1.96 -17.09 12.27
CA TYR A 199 2.08 -18.11 13.32
C TYR A 199 3.53 -18.45 13.71
N TRP A 200 4.51 -18.20 12.84
CA TRP A 200 5.93 -18.39 13.14
C TRP A 200 6.60 -17.15 13.73
N LEU A 201 6.04 -15.95 13.53
CA LEU A 201 6.58 -14.70 14.08
C LEU A 201 6.11 -14.47 15.51
N LYS A 202 4.83 -14.73 15.81
CA LYS A 202 4.23 -14.44 17.12
C LYS A 202 4.95 -15.18 18.27
N PRO A 203 5.17 -16.52 18.22
CA PRO A 203 5.90 -17.22 19.27
C PRO A 203 7.35 -16.75 19.41
N ASP A 204 8.00 -16.42 18.29
CA ASP A 204 9.40 -15.97 18.30
C ASP A 204 9.55 -14.64 19.05
N ILE A 205 8.76 -13.60 18.70
CA ILE A 205 8.81 -12.32 19.39
C ILE A 205 8.43 -12.43 20.87
N GLU A 206 7.43 -13.24 21.21
CA GLU A 206 7.02 -13.49 22.60
C GLU A 206 8.15 -14.14 23.40
N ASN A 207 8.85 -15.13 22.83
CA ASN A 207 10.02 -15.75 23.47
C ASN A 207 11.17 -14.75 23.68
N ARG A 208 11.46 -13.86 22.72
CA ARG A 208 12.49 -12.82 22.87
C ARG A 208 12.14 -11.82 23.97
N ILE A 209 10.86 -11.47 24.09
CA ILE A 209 10.39 -10.60 25.17
C ILE A 209 10.51 -11.30 26.52
N GLN A 210 10.08 -12.56 26.62
CA GLN A 210 10.15 -13.35 27.85
C GLN A 210 11.59 -13.57 28.32
N ALA A 211 12.53 -13.76 27.38
CA ALA A 211 13.96 -13.89 27.67
C ALA A 211 14.65 -12.56 28.03
N GLY A 212 13.95 -11.42 27.91
CA GLY A 212 14.51 -10.08 28.12
C GLY A 212 15.45 -9.61 27.01
N GLU A 213 15.47 -10.31 25.88
CA GLU A 213 16.32 -10.01 24.72
C GLU A 213 15.77 -8.82 23.90
N ILE A 214 14.44 -8.65 23.89
CA ILE A 214 13.75 -7.48 23.36
C ILE A 214 12.89 -6.89 24.47
N GLN A 215 13.13 -5.62 24.82
CA GLN A 215 12.28 -4.93 25.78
C GLN A 215 10.94 -4.58 25.15
N ALA A 216 9.81 -4.78 25.84
CA ALA A 216 8.49 -4.43 25.35
C ALA A 216 7.67 -3.67 26.40
N TYR A 217 7.04 -2.58 25.97
CA TYR A 217 6.10 -1.79 26.75
C TYR A 217 4.70 -1.98 26.18
N MET A 218 3.86 -2.75 26.87
CA MET A 218 2.52 -3.16 26.42
C MET A 218 1.55 -3.21 27.61
N PRO A 219 0.37 -2.54 27.54
CA PRO A 219 -0.01 -1.55 26.55
C PRO A 219 0.74 -0.21 26.75
N SER A 220 1.29 0.34 25.67
CA SER A 220 1.91 1.67 25.68
C SER A 220 1.65 2.52 24.43
N ARG A 221 1.86 3.84 24.57
CA ARG A 221 1.82 4.81 23.46
C ARG A 221 3.00 5.75 23.57
N VAL A 222 3.51 6.21 22.42
CA VAL A 222 4.48 7.32 22.37
C VAL A 222 3.74 8.62 22.75
N ILE A 223 4.36 9.45 23.59
CA ILE A 223 3.86 10.77 23.99
C ILE A 223 4.63 11.87 23.25
N SER A 224 5.95 11.75 23.17
CA SER A 224 6.85 12.68 22.48
C SER A 224 8.14 11.99 22.08
N ILE A 225 8.82 12.56 21.08
CA ILE A 225 10.10 12.09 20.58
C ILE A 225 11.09 13.27 20.64
N GLU A 226 12.25 13.02 21.22
CA GLU A 226 13.33 13.99 21.32
C GLU A 226 14.54 13.49 20.52
N PRO A 227 15.55 14.36 20.24
CA PRO A 227 16.72 13.96 19.47
C PRO A 227 17.43 12.71 20.00
N ARG A 228 17.48 12.51 21.33
CA ARG A 228 18.20 11.39 21.98
C ARG A 228 17.34 10.54 22.93
N SER A 229 16.03 10.76 22.93
CA SER A 229 15.10 10.16 23.89
C SER A 229 13.71 9.98 23.28
N VAL A 230 12.93 9.08 23.86
CA VAL A 230 11.50 8.91 23.57
C VAL A 230 10.74 8.81 24.89
N HIS A 231 9.55 9.41 24.93
CA HIS A 231 8.66 9.35 26.08
C HIS A 231 7.48 8.46 25.75
N LEU A 232 7.23 7.44 26.59
CA LEU A 232 6.12 6.52 26.46
C LEU A 232 5.16 6.69 27.64
N SER A 233 3.86 6.60 27.37
CA SER A 233 2.85 6.30 28.40
C SER A 233 2.66 4.79 28.43
N CYS A 234 2.96 4.13 29.53
CA CYS A 234 2.72 2.70 29.73
C CYS A 234 1.94 2.52 31.04
N ASN A 235 0.74 1.92 30.98
CA ASN A 235 -0.15 1.77 32.14
C ASN A 235 -0.37 3.07 32.93
N GLY A 236 -0.50 4.21 32.23
CA GLY A 236 -0.69 5.53 32.83
C GLY A 236 0.57 6.16 33.44
N LYS A 237 1.73 5.48 33.40
CA LYS A 237 3.01 6.03 33.84
C LYS A 237 3.84 6.49 32.66
N GLU A 238 4.49 7.63 32.81
CA GLU A 238 5.45 8.13 31.83
C GLU A 238 6.82 7.48 32.02
N ILE A 239 7.42 7.05 30.92
CA ILE A 239 8.72 6.39 30.88
C ILE A 239 9.55 7.09 29.82
N MET A 240 10.70 7.61 30.21
CA MET A 240 11.69 8.18 29.31
C MET A 240 12.76 7.13 29.00
N LEU A 241 13.04 6.91 27.71
CA LEU A 241 14.04 5.96 27.25
C LEU A 241 15.07 6.66 26.36
N PRO A 242 16.39 6.42 26.57
CA PRO A 242 17.40 6.80 25.58
C PRO A 242 17.12 6.11 24.23
N ASN A 243 17.16 6.86 23.14
CA ASN A 243 16.77 6.36 21.84
C ASN A 243 17.53 7.05 20.71
N ASP A 244 17.97 6.28 19.72
CA ASP A 244 18.69 6.77 18.54
C ASP A 244 17.79 6.81 17.30
N PHE A 245 16.90 5.82 17.13
CA PHE A 245 15.97 5.74 16.01
C PHE A 245 14.56 5.29 16.42
N VAL A 246 13.54 5.77 15.69
CA VAL A 246 12.15 5.34 15.86
C VAL A 246 11.62 4.79 14.55
N LEU A 247 11.19 3.53 14.55
CA LEU A 247 10.44 2.91 13.45
C LEU A 247 8.96 2.88 13.81
N ALA A 248 8.20 3.85 13.32
CA ALA A 248 6.77 3.96 13.49
C ALA A 248 6.03 3.07 12.48
N LEU A 249 5.98 1.77 12.76
CA LEU A 249 5.36 0.74 11.91
C LEU A 249 3.88 0.54 12.26
N THR A 250 3.16 1.66 12.29
CA THR A 250 1.76 1.80 12.72
C THR A 250 0.74 1.47 11.63
N GLY A 251 1.21 1.05 10.46
CA GLY A 251 0.39 0.74 9.29
C GLY A 251 0.15 1.96 8.41
N TYR A 252 -0.63 1.74 7.35
CA TYR A 252 -0.96 2.75 6.35
C TYR A 252 -2.47 2.95 6.27
N GLN A 253 -2.86 4.00 5.55
CA GLN A 253 -4.25 4.28 5.23
C GLN A 253 -4.40 4.74 3.78
N PRO A 254 -5.58 4.49 3.17
CA PRO A 254 -6.00 5.15 1.94
C PRO A 254 -5.90 6.68 2.01
N ASP A 255 -5.68 7.32 0.87
CA ASP A 255 -5.85 8.76 0.74
C ASP A 255 -7.35 9.09 0.61
N VAL A 256 -8.03 9.14 1.75
CA VAL A 256 -9.47 9.42 1.83
C VAL A 256 -9.79 10.82 1.31
N ALA A 257 -8.91 11.79 1.53
CA ALA A 257 -9.10 13.16 1.05
C ALA A 257 -9.12 13.20 -0.48
N PHE A 258 -8.19 12.48 -1.13
CA PHE A 258 -8.20 12.33 -2.59
C PHE A 258 -9.48 11.65 -3.09
N LEU A 259 -9.92 10.55 -2.45
CA LEU A 259 -11.19 9.89 -2.82
C LEU A 259 -12.39 10.83 -2.72
N GLN A 260 -12.53 11.52 -1.59
CA GLN A 260 -13.64 12.45 -1.35
C GLN A 260 -13.59 13.66 -2.29
N SER A 261 -12.41 14.12 -2.69
CA SER A 261 -12.26 15.22 -3.66
C SER A 261 -12.88 14.92 -5.03
N MET A 262 -13.03 13.63 -5.36
CA MET A 262 -13.68 13.13 -6.57
C MET A 262 -15.19 12.88 -6.40
N GLY A 263 -15.75 13.15 -5.21
CA GLY A 263 -17.16 12.91 -4.87
C GLY A 263 -17.46 11.48 -4.40
N LEU A 264 -16.44 10.66 -4.13
CA LEU A 264 -16.66 9.30 -3.64
C LEU A 264 -17.10 9.31 -2.19
N GLU A 265 -18.15 8.55 -1.91
CA GLU A 265 -18.57 8.25 -0.54
C GLU A 265 -17.61 7.22 0.05
N VAL A 266 -17.17 7.47 1.29
CA VAL A 266 -16.24 6.60 2.01
C VAL A 266 -16.81 6.33 3.40
N ASP A 267 -16.88 5.06 3.80
CA ASP A 267 -17.33 4.69 5.14
C ASP A 267 -16.43 5.31 6.21
N PRO A 268 -16.97 6.02 7.21
CA PRO A 268 -16.17 6.82 8.14
C PRO A 268 -15.27 5.99 9.07
N VAL A 269 -15.57 4.70 9.26
CA VAL A 269 -14.83 3.82 10.20
C VAL A 269 -13.82 2.96 9.44
N SER A 270 -14.31 2.18 8.49
CA SER A 270 -13.54 1.26 7.67
C SER A 270 -12.78 1.97 6.56
N GLN A 271 -13.12 3.21 6.21
CA GLN A 271 -12.55 3.96 5.08
C GLN A 271 -12.69 3.25 3.73
N ARG A 272 -13.73 2.42 3.57
CA ARG A 272 -14.04 1.77 2.30
C ARG A 272 -14.77 2.71 1.37
N PRO A 273 -14.37 2.83 0.10
CA PRO A 273 -15.18 3.54 -0.88
C PRO A 273 -16.49 2.79 -1.13
N SER A 274 -17.58 3.53 -1.32
CA SER A 274 -18.88 2.99 -1.73
C SER A 274 -18.80 2.52 -3.19
N ILE A 275 -18.93 1.21 -3.39
CA ILE A 275 -18.79 0.56 -4.69
C ILE A 275 -19.86 -0.52 -4.91
N ASN A 276 -20.24 -0.72 -6.17
CA ASN A 276 -20.99 -1.88 -6.60
C ASN A 276 -20.08 -3.13 -6.58
N PRO A 277 -20.36 -4.18 -5.80
CA PRO A 277 -19.47 -5.32 -5.67
C PRO A 277 -19.39 -6.22 -6.91
N GLN A 278 -20.34 -6.10 -7.85
CA GLN A 278 -20.36 -6.85 -9.10
C GLN A 278 -19.61 -6.16 -10.25
N THR A 279 -19.43 -4.84 -10.19
CA THR A 279 -18.77 -4.06 -11.27
C THR A 279 -17.54 -3.30 -10.81
N TYR A 280 -17.40 -3.10 -9.50
CA TYR A 280 -16.45 -2.19 -8.85
C TYR A 280 -16.58 -0.72 -9.28
N GLU A 281 -17.71 -0.33 -9.87
CA GLU A 281 -18.05 1.08 -10.10
C GLU A 281 -18.42 1.73 -8.75
N SER A 282 -17.92 2.95 -8.52
CA SER A 282 -18.23 3.73 -7.32
C SER A 282 -19.61 4.38 -7.37
N ASN A 283 -20.00 5.07 -6.29
CA ASN A 283 -21.17 5.95 -6.29
C ASN A 283 -21.08 7.09 -7.32
N VAL A 284 -19.88 7.42 -7.82
CA VAL A 284 -19.67 8.39 -8.90
C VAL A 284 -19.60 7.64 -10.23
N PRO A 285 -20.60 7.80 -11.13
CA PRO A 285 -20.66 7.06 -12.38
C PRO A 285 -19.40 7.26 -13.23
N GLY A 286 -18.89 6.17 -13.79
CA GLY A 286 -17.69 6.17 -14.62
C GLY A 286 -16.36 6.15 -13.86
N ILE A 287 -16.38 6.15 -12.52
CA ILE A 287 -15.19 5.93 -11.67
C ILE A 287 -15.25 4.54 -11.05
N PHE A 288 -14.24 3.72 -11.34
CA PHE A 288 -14.10 2.36 -10.83
C PHE A 288 -12.94 2.28 -9.84
N ILE A 289 -13.01 1.32 -8.92
CA ILE A 289 -11.99 1.11 -7.90
C ILE A 289 -11.33 -0.25 -8.10
N ALA A 290 -10.00 -0.34 -8.09
CA ALA A 290 -9.27 -1.60 -8.20
C ALA A 290 -8.15 -1.69 -7.15
N GLY A 291 -7.81 -2.90 -6.70
CA GLY A 291 -6.75 -3.07 -5.72
C GLY A 291 -7.19 -2.93 -4.27
N VAL A 292 -6.20 -2.91 -3.38
CA VAL A 292 -6.36 -2.89 -1.92
C VAL A 292 -7.11 -1.66 -1.38
N ILE A 293 -7.23 -0.60 -2.17
CA ILE A 293 -8.01 0.60 -1.83
C ILE A 293 -9.50 0.26 -1.57
N GLN A 294 -10.04 -0.79 -2.19
CA GLN A 294 -11.41 -1.26 -1.92
C GLN A 294 -11.61 -1.72 -0.47
N ALA A 295 -10.55 -2.21 0.20
CA ALA A 295 -10.64 -2.73 1.56
C ALA A 295 -10.61 -1.64 2.64
N GLY A 296 -10.28 -0.40 2.26
CA GLY A 296 -10.07 0.70 3.19
C GLY A 296 -8.96 0.39 4.20
N ASN A 297 -9.32 0.43 5.49
CA ASN A 297 -8.45 0.14 6.63
C ASN A 297 -8.29 -1.35 6.94
N ILE A 298 -9.02 -2.22 6.25
CA ILE A 298 -9.04 -3.66 6.54
C ILE A 298 -8.00 -4.37 5.66
N SER A 299 -6.74 -4.25 6.08
CA SER A 299 -5.57 -4.73 5.33
C SER A 299 -5.46 -6.27 5.21
N SER A 300 -6.43 -7.03 5.70
CA SER A 300 -6.42 -8.50 5.73
C SER A 300 -7.33 -9.15 4.70
N GLU A 301 -8.09 -8.37 3.92
CA GLU A 301 -9.06 -8.92 2.97
C GLU A 301 -8.59 -8.90 1.53
N ILE A 302 -7.93 -7.82 1.10
CA ILE A 302 -7.55 -7.62 -0.29
C ILE A 302 -6.02 -7.57 -0.39
N PHE A 303 -5.48 -8.44 -1.24
CA PHE A 303 -4.07 -8.62 -1.53
C PHE A 303 -3.87 -8.66 -3.04
N ILE A 304 -2.63 -8.88 -3.49
CA ILE A 304 -2.36 -9.07 -4.92
C ILE A 304 -3.16 -10.27 -5.47
N GLU A 305 -3.24 -11.36 -4.69
CA GLU A 305 -3.84 -12.64 -5.13
C GLU A 305 -5.29 -12.53 -5.61
N ASN A 306 -6.11 -11.71 -4.95
CA ASN A 306 -7.50 -11.50 -5.31
C ASN A 306 -7.70 -10.21 -6.12
N SER A 307 -6.98 -9.13 -5.80
CA SER A 307 -7.17 -7.85 -6.49
C SER A 307 -6.69 -7.82 -7.94
N ARG A 308 -5.79 -8.73 -8.32
CA ARG A 308 -5.41 -8.94 -9.73
C ARG A 308 -6.60 -9.24 -10.65
N HIS A 309 -7.70 -9.75 -10.11
CA HIS A 309 -8.91 -10.06 -10.88
C HIS A 309 -9.87 -8.87 -11.02
N HIS A 310 -9.66 -7.77 -10.28
CA HIS A 310 -10.59 -6.64 -10.32
C HIS A 310 -10.65 -5.97 -11.70
N GLY A 311 -9.52 -5.95 -12.41
CA GLY A 311 -9.44 -5.44 -13.78
C GLY A 311 -10.36 -6.15 -14.75
N LEU A 312 -10.47 -7.47 -14.65
CA LEU A 312 -11.35 -8.28 -15.50
C LEU A 312 -12.82 -7.92 -15.26
N VAL A 313 -13.22 -7.78 -14.00
CA VAL A 313 -14.60 -7.41 -13.63
C VAL A 313 -14.96 -6.03 -14.16
N ILE A 314 -14.07 -5.05 -14.00
CA ILE A 314 -14.27 -3.68 -14.52
C ILE A 314 -14.40 -3.70 -16.05
N ALA A 315 -13.53 -4.43 -16.74
CA ALA A 315 -13.58 -4.58 -18.18
C ALA A 315 -14.91 -5.22 -18.64
N GLN A 316 -15.37 -6.27 -17.95
CA GLN A 316 -16.68 -6.89 -18.24
C GLN A 316 -17.84 -5.91 -18.06
N ALA A 317 -17.82 -5.09 -17.01
CA ALA A 317 -18.84 -4.08 -16.77
C ALA A 317 -18.90 -3.03 -17.90
N LEU A 318 -17.74 -2.52 -18.34
CA LEU A 318 -17.67 -1.54 -19.45
C LEU A 318 -18.11 -2.14 -20.79
N ALA A 319 -17.79 -3.42 -21.04
CA ALA A 319 -18.24 -4.12 -22.24
C ALA A 319 -19.77 -4.38 -22.23
N ALA A 320 -20.37 -4.59 -21.06
CA ALA A 320 -21.82 -4.70 -20.91
C ALA A 320 -22.51 -3.36 -21.15
N GLU A 321 -21.97 -2.27 -20.59
CA GLU A 321 -22.48 -0.91 -20.79
C GLU A 321 -22.52 -0.52 -22.27
N THR A 322 -21.43 -0.79 -23.01
CA THR A 322 -21.32 -0.47 -24.44
C THR A 322 -22.36 -1.24 -25.27
N ARG A 323 -22.62 -2.51 -24.91
CA ARG A 323 -23.64 -3.33 -25.57
C ARG A 323 -25.06 -2.80 -25.31
N SER A 324 -25.36 -2.43 -24.06
CA SER A 324 -26.66 -1.83 -23.71
C SER A 324 -26.89 -0.50 -24.44
N ALA A 325 -25.85 0.34 -24.58
CA ALA A 325 -25.96 1.60 -25.33
C ALA A 325 -26.20 1.37 -26.84
N SER A 326 -25.62 0.32 -27.43
CA SER A 326 -25.84 -0.04 -28.84
C SER A 326 -27.21 -0.65 -29.14
N LEU A 327 -27.92 -1.10 -28.10
CA LEU A 327 -29.25 -1.74 -28.19
C LEU A 327 -30.39 -0.80 -27.75
N ALA A 328 -30.07 0.41 -27.28
CA ALA A 328 -31.06 1.44 -27.00
C ALA A 328 -31.56 2.05 -28.33
N PRO A 329 -32.88 2.06 -28.58
CA PRO A 329 -33.47 2.46 -29.87
C PRO A 329 -33.30 3.94 -30.22
#